data_AF-A0A292SN06-F1
#
_entry.id   AF-A0A292SN06-F1
#
_cell.length_a   1.000
_cell.length_b   1.000
_cell.length_c   1.000
_cell.angle_alpha   90.00
_cell.angle_beta   90.00
_cell.angle_gamma   90.00
#
_symmetry.space_group_name_H-M   'P 1'
#
loop_
_entity.id
_entity.type
_entity.pdbx_description
1 polymer ?
#
loop_
_entity_poly.entity_id
_entity_poly.type
_entity_poly.pdbx_seq_one_letter_code
_entity_poly.pdbx_strand_id
1 'polypeptide(L)'
;MTNFQDSFQINIEVKIRQVMDFLKKHSQRVGTEQAIKDFQYGLNILNMKRKDSSVEEFHQLKEDGDFGTKTYACIANLCKYLPVRIICKSIKKAAITNAIFNTKNNKRIDTERKLEKINLDMEIEGVM
;
A
#
# COMPACT_ATOMS: atom_id res chain seq x y z
N MET A 1 16.35 24.43 -19.63
CA MET A 1 15.93 23.02 -19.77
C MET A 1 15.75 22.47 -18.38
N THR A 2 14.53 22.42 -17.87
CA THR A 2 14.20 21.65 -16.67
C THR A 2 14.45 20.19 -17.03
N ASN A 3 15.41 19.54 -16.37
CA ASN A 3 15.94 18.25 -16.83
C ASN A 3 14.83 17.20 -16.79
N PHE A 4 14.73 16.39 -17.83
CA PHE A 4 13.76 15.29 -17.94
C PHE A 4 13.76 14.38 -16.70
N GLN A 5 14.94 14.18 -16.08
CA GLN A 5 15.10 13.46 -14.82
C GLN A 5 14.33 14.09 -13.65
N ASP A 6 14.30 15.41 -13.54
CA ASP A 6 13.58 16.12 -12.47
C ASP A 6 12.07 15.93 -12.63
N SER A 7 11.57 15.99 -13.88
CA SER A 7 10.13 15.78 -14.16
C SER A 7 9.65 14.37 -13.84
N PHE A 8 10.50 13.37 -14.07
CA PHE A 8 10.20 11.97 -13.77
C PHE A 8 10.18 11.71 -12.26
N GLN A 9 11.16 12.28 -11.54
CA GLN A 9 11.22 12.20 -10.08
C GLN A 9 10.01 12.87 -9.42
N ILE A 10 9.63 14.06 -9.90
CA ILE A 10 8.42 14.77 -9.44
C ILE A 10 7.17 13.90 -9.66
N ASN A 11 7.05 13.20 -10.78
CA ASN A 11 5.91 12.31 -11.04
C ASN A 11 5.83 11.17 -10.02
N ILE A 12 6.96 10.57 -9.65
CA ILE A 12 7.01 9.50 -8.64
C ILE A 12 6.56 10.04 -7.28
N GLU A 13 7.05 11.19 -6.87
CA GLU A 13 6.70 11.80 -5.58
C GLU A 13 5.21 12.16 -5.49
N VAL A 14 4.63 12.68 -6.57
CA VAL A 14 3.19 12.91 -6.67
C VAL A 14 2.41 11.61 -6.48
N LYS A 15 2.80 10.54 -7.17
CA LYS A 15 2.15 9.23 -7.03
C LYS A 15 2.27 8.69 -5.61
N ILE A 16 3.44 8.79 -4.98
CA ILE A 16 3.64 8.36 -3.59
C ILE A 16 2.70 9.15 -2.68
N ARG A 17 2.61 10.48 -2.84
CA ARG A 17 1.69 11.32 -2.05
C ARG A 17 0.25 10.86 -2.18
N GLN A 18 -0.22 10.57 -3.39
CA GLN A 18 -1.57 10.06 -3.63
C GLN A 18 -1.81 8.71 -2.91
N VAL A 19 -0.82 7.81 -2.90
CA VAL A 19 -0.91 6.56 -2.12
C VAL A 19 -0.97 6.81 -0.61
N MET A 20 -0.19 7.77 -0.10
CA MET A 20 -0.21 8.12 1.33
C MET A 20 -1.51 8.79 1.74
N ASP A 21 -2.06 9.67 0.90
CA ASP A 21 -3.36 10.30 1.12
C ASP A 21 -4.49 9.25 1.16
N PHE A 22 -4.43 8.24 0.29
CA PHE A 22 -5.34 7.10 0.31
C PHE A 22 -5.27 6.30 1.63
N LEU A 23 -4.10 6.18 2.24
CA LEU A 23 -3.92 5.47 3.51
C LEU A 23 -4.38 6.25 4.74
N LYS A 24 -4.55 7.58 4.63
CA LYS A 24 -4.73 8.46 5.79
C LYS A 24 -5.93 8.08 6.66
N LYS A 25 -7.11 7.88 6.06
CA LYS A 25 -8.33 7.49 6.79
C LYS A 25 -8.18 6.13 7.47
N HIS A 26 -7.59 5.17 6.75
CA HIS A 26 -7.32 3.83 7.28
C HIS A 26 -6.36 3.90 8.47
N SER A 27 -5.27 4.66 8.36
CA SER A 27 -4.29 4.86 9.45
C SER A 27 -4.90 5.47 10.70
N GLN A 28 -5.83 6.42 10.55
CA GLN A 28 -6.55 7.01 11.69
C GLN A 28 -7.44 5.98 12.40
N ARG A 29 -7.93 4.97 11.67
CA ARG A 29 -8.83 3.95 12.21
C ARG A 29 -8.09 2.78 12.85
N VAL A 30 -7.08 2.25 12.18
CA VAL A 30 -6.39 1.02 12.64
C VAL A 30 -5.10 1.29 13.41
N GLY A 31 -4.66 2.55 13.46
CA GLY A 31 -3.38 2.95 13.99
C GLY A 31 -2.26 2.85 12.95
N THR A 32 -1.25 3.71 13.11
CA THR A 32 -0.15 3.87 12.15
C THR A 32 0.60 2.56 11.89
N GLU A 33 0.93 1.81 12.94
CA GLU A 33 1.67 0.55 12.81
C GLU A 33 0.92 -0.48 11.95
N GLN A 34 -0.36 -0.71 12.23
CA GLN A 34 -1.15 -1.67 11.45
C GLN A 34 -1.35 -1.19 10.00
N ALA A 35 -1.56 0.11 9.78
CA ALA A 35 -1.68 0.65 8.44
C ALA A 35 -0.38 0.49 7.62
N ILE A 36 0.79 0.62 8.26
CA ILE A 36 2.08 0.37 7.60
C ILE A 36 2.26 -1.12 7.31
N LYS A 37 1.86 -2.03 8.21
CA LYS A 37 1.89 -3.49 7.93
C LYS A 37 1.00 -3.85 6.74
N ASP A 38 -0.21 -3.30 6.70
CA ASP A 38 -1.14 -3.48 5.57
C ASP A 38 -0.56 -2.92 4.27
N PHE A 39 0.10 -1.77 4.35
CA PHE A 39 0.83 -1.18 3.22
C PHE A 39 1.95 -2.08 2.72
N GLN A 40 2.88 -2.48 3.60
CA GLN A 40 4.02 -3.35 3.29
C GLN A 40 3.55 -4.67 2.66
N TYR A 41 2.53 -5.30 3.23
CA TYR A 41 1.95 -6.52 2.67
C TYR A 41 1.33 -6.27 1.28
N GLY A 42 0.64 -5.14 1.10
CA GLY A 42 0.11 -4.72 -0.19
C GLY A 42 1.18 -4.57 -1.28
N LEU A 43 2.35 -4.02 -0.93
CA LEU A 43 3.48 -3.91 -1.85
C LEU A 43 4.10 -5.29 -2.14
N ASN A 44 4.25 -6.14 -1.12
CA ASN A 44 4.72 -7.52 -1.27
C ASN A 44 3.83 -8.30 -2.26
N ILE A 45 2.50 -8.17 -2.19
CA ILE A 45 1.57 -8.82 -3.12
C ILE A 45 1.82 -8.40 -4.58
N LEU A 46 2.11 -7.13 -4.84
CA LEU A 46 2.40 -6.63 -6.20
C LEU A 46 3.74 -7.17 -6.71
N ASN A 47 4.72 -7.16 -5.82
CA ASN A 47 6.08 -7.59 -6.09
C ASN A 47 6.15 -9.12 -6.32
N MET A 48 5.39 -9.94 -5.59
CA MET A 48 5.38 -11.41 -5.75
C MET A 48 4.86 -11.87 -7.12
N LYS A 49 4.02 -11.07 -7.79
CA LYS A 49 3.52 -11.35 -9.14
C LYS A 49 4.54 -11.03 -10.25
N ARG A 50 5.73 -10.55 -9.89
CA ARG A 50 6.75 -10.05 -10.80
C ARG A 50 8.04 -10.87 -10.77
N LYS A 51 7.99 -12.15 -10.38
CA LYS A 51 9.16 -13.05 -10.35
C LYS A 51 9.90 -13.14 -11.68
N ASP A 52 9.19 -12.94 -12.80
CA ASP A 52 9.76 -12.95 -14.17
C ASP A 52 9.93 -11.54 -14.77
N SER A 53 9.73 -10.48 -13.97
CA SER A 53 9.86 -9.09 -14.41
C SER A 53 11.32 -8.67 -14.35
N SER A 54 11.83 -8.04 -15.42
CA SER A 54 13.18 -7.44 -15.49
C SER A 54 13.40 -6.24 -14.56
N VAL A 55 12.50 -6.02 -13.58
CA VAL A 55 12.60 -4.91 -12.64
C VAL A 55 13.54 -5.37 -11.53
N GLU A 56 14.81 -5.01 -11.70
CA GLU A 56 15.84 -5.14 -10.68
C GLU A 56 15.30 -4.59 -9.34
N GLU A 57 15.58 -5.31 -8.24
CA GLU A 57 15.20 -4.98 -6.86
C GLU A 57 13.81 -5.44 -6.37
N PHE A 58 13.39 -6.68 -6.67
CA PHE A 58 12.45 -7.36 -5.77
C PHE A 58 13.15 -7.64 -4.43
N HIS A 59 12.81 -6.88 -3.40
CA HIS A 59 13.13 -7.20 -2.01
C HIS A 59 11.81 -7.31 -1.25
N GLN A 60 11.49 -8.51 -0.77
CA GLN A 60 10.34 -8.70 0.11
C GLN A 60 10.51 -7.82 1.35
N LEU A 61 9.54 -6.95 1.61
CA LEU A 61 9.51 -6.12 2.79
C LEU A 61 9.19 -6.98 4.00
N LYS A 62 9.88 -6.67 5.11
CA LYS A 62 9.44 -7.13 6.42
C LYS A 62 8.18 -6.36 6.79
N GLU A 63 7.12 -7.07 7.16
CA GLU A 63 5.82 -6.49 7.53
C GLU A 63 5.82 -6.10 9.02
N ASP A 64 6.78 -5.27 9.40
CA ASP A 64 7.06 -4.87 10.78
C ASP A 64 6.36 -3.57 11.21
N GLY A 65 5.71 -2.87 10.29
CA GLY A 65 5.06 -1.60 10.59
C GLY A 65 6.02 -0.40 10.62
N ASP A 66 7.28 -0.57 10.19
CA ASP A 66 8.25 0.51 10.06
C ASP A 66 8.28 1.09 8.63
N PHE A 67 8.00 2.39 8.51
CA PHE A 67 8.13 3.11 7.25
C PHE A 67 9.58 3.56 7.05
N GLY A 68 10.48 2.58 6.90
CA GLY A 68 11.89 2.83 6.67
C GLY A 68 12.27 3.03 5.19
N THR A 69 13.57 3.19 4.96
CA THR A 69 14.15 3.42 3.61
C THR A 69 13.79 2.32 2.61
N LYS A 70 13.71 1.05 3.04
CA LYS A 70 13.32 -0.07 2.19
C LYS A 70 11.85 0.02 1.75
N THR A 71 10.97 0.35 2.68
CA THR A 71 9.54 0.55 2.42
C THR A 71 9.35 1.69 1.41
N TYR A 72 10.06 2.81 1.60
CA TYR A 72 10.06 3.94 0.67
C TYR A 72 10.60 3.58 -0.72
N ALA A 73 11.76 2.93 -0.79
CA ALA A 73 12.37 2.51 -2.06
C ALA A 73 11.45 1.58 -2.85
N CYS A 74 10.78 0.66 -2.16
CA CYS A 74 9.83 -0.26 -2.76
C CYS A 74 8.65 0.48 -3.42
N ILE A 75 8.00 1.42 -2.71
CA ILE A 75 6.89 2.17 -3.29
C ILE A 75 7.36 3.09 -4.43
N ALA A 76 8.51 3.75 -4.28
CA ALA A 76 9.08 4.58 -5.33
C ALA A 76 9.34 3.77 -6.60
N ASN A 77 9.90 2.56 -6.47
CA ASN A 77 10.12 1.68 -7.61
C ASN A 77 8.79 1.22 -8.26
N LEU A 78 7.77 0.89 -7.45
CA LEU A 78 6.45 0.54 -7.98
C LEU A 78 5.79 1.71 -8.72
N CYS A 79 5.90 2.94 -8.22
CA CYS A 79 5.37 4.14 -8.86
C CYS A 79 5.99 4.46 -10.23
N LYS A 80 7.20 3.96 -10.52
CA LYS A 80 7.82 4.05 -11.88
C LYS A 80 7.00 3.29 -12.92
N TYR A 81 6.42 2.16 -12.54
CA TYR A 81 5.86 1.20 -13.50
C TYR A 81 4.35 0.96 -13.34
N LEU A 82 3.77 1.35 -12.21
CA LEU A 82 2.36 1.11 -11.92
C LEU A 82 1.57 2.40 -11.76
N PRO A 83 0.31 2.41 -12.22
CA PRO A 83 -0.63 3.46 -11.87
C PRO A 83 -1.03 3.34 -10.39
N VAL A 84 -1.25 4.48 -9.74
CA VAL A 84 -1.58 4.59 -8.31
C VAL A 84 -2.76 3.72 -7.93
N ARG A 85 -3.81 3.70 -8.79
CA ARG A 85 -5.00 2.85 -8.61
C ARG A 85 -4.67 1.37 -8.37
N ILE A 86 -3.70 0.81 -9.08
CA ILE A 86 -3.30 -0.60 -8.93
C ILE A 86 -2.58 -0.83 -7.61
N ILE A 87 -1.76 0.14 -7.20
CA ILE A 87 -1.06 0.11 -5.91
C ILE A 87 -2.08 0.15 -4.76
N CYS A 88 -2.98 1.12 -4.77
CA CYS A 88 -4.03 1.28 -3.76
C CYS A 88 -4.95 0.05 -3.67
N LYS A 89 -5.31 -0.56 -4.81
CA LYS A 89 -6.10 -1.80 -4.83
C LYS A 89 -5.39 -2.96 -4.10
N SER A 90 -4.08 -3.07 -4.25
CA SER A 90 -3.31 -4.11 -3.56
C SER A 90 -3.22 -3.86 -2.06
N ILE A 91 -3.00 -2.60 -1.65
CA ILE A 91 -2.96 -2.21 -0.24
C ILE A 91 -4.31 -2.46 0.43
N LYS A 92 -5.43 -2.11 -0.23
CA LYS A 92 -6.78 -2.44 0.27
C LYS A 92 -6.98 -3.94 0.46
N LYS A 93 -6.52 -4.74 -0.51
CA LYS A 93 -6.59 -6.21 -0.41
C LYS A 93 -5.80 -6.72 0.80
N ALA A 94 -4.61 -6.18 1.05
CA ALA A 94 -3.80 -6.52 2.20
C ALA A 94 -4.50 -6.14 3.52
N ALA A 95 -5.07 -4.94 3.63
CA ALA A 95 -5.81 -4.51 4.81
C ALA A 95 -7.01 -5.43 5.12
N ILE A 96 -7.79 -5.82 4.11
CA ILE A 96 -8.89 -6.79 4.26
C ILE A 96 -8.35 -8.15 4.73
N THR A 97 -7.28 -8.63 4.10
CA THR A 97 -6.68 -9.93 4.42
C THR A 97 -6.18 -9.95 5.86
N ASN A 98 -5.40 -8.95 6.27
CA ASN A 98 -4.90 -8.82 7.62
C ASN A 98 -6.03 -8.67 8.64
N ALA A 99 -7.08 -7.92 8.32
CA ALA A 99 -8.27 -7.83 9.17
C ALA A 99 -8.89 -9.21 9.41
N ILE A 100 -9.13 -10.00 8.35
CA ILE A 100 -9.66 -11.37 8.47
C ILE A 100 -8.72 -12.25 9.31
N PHE A 101 -7.42 -12.25 9.00
CA PHE A 101 -6.46 -13.09 9.71
C PHE A 101 -6.32 -12.74 11.20
N ASN A 102 -6.42 -11.45 11.54
CA ASN A 102 -6.33 -10.97 12.92
C ASN A 102 -7.60 -11.25 13.73
N THR A 103 -8.76 -11.41 13.07
CA THR A 103 -10.05 -11.58 13.77
C THR A 103 -10.64 -12.98 13.64
N LYS A 104 -10.16 -13.84 12.72
CA LYS A 104 -10.72 -15.18 12.44
C LYS A 104 -10.92 -16.07 13.67
N ASN A 105 -10.07 -15.91 14.68
CA ASN A 105 -10.12 -16.74 15.90
C ASN A 105 -10.82 -16.03 17.08
N ASN A 106 -11.27 -14.80 16.91
CA ASN A 106 -11.89 -14.01 17.97
C ASN A 106 -13.38 -13.76 17.68
N LYS A 107 -14.23 -14.63 18.24
CA LYS A 107 -15.70 -14.55 18.11
C LYS A 107 -16.33 -13.28 18.71
N ARG A 108 -15.58 -12.49 19.49
CA ARG A 108 -16.06 -11.22 20.06
C ARG A 108 -15.90 -10.05 19.09
N ILE A 109 -15.16 -10.22 18.00
CA ILE A 109 -14.93 -9.17 17.01
C ILE A 109 -15.85 -9.41 15.82
N ASP A 110 -16.70 -8.42 15.55
CA ASP A 110 -17.48 -8.34 14.32
C ASP A 110 -16.53 -8.04 13.14
N THR A 111 -16.15 -9.10 12.45
CA THR A 111 -15.22 -9.03 11.32
C THR A 111 -15.89 -8.35 10.13
N GLU A 112 -17.15 -8.64 9.85
CA GLU A 112 -17.89 -8.09 8.72
C GLU A 112 -17.97 -6.56 8.81
N ARG A 113 -18.38 -6.03 9.95
CA ARG A 113 -18.42 -4.58 10.20
C ARG A 113 -17.03 -3.93 10.10
N LYS A 114 -15.96 -4.66 10.44
CA LYS A 114 -14.58 -4.18 10.26
C LYS A 114 -14.20 -4.11 8.77
N LEU A 115 -14.64 -5.08 7.96
CA LEU A 115 -14.40 -5.10 6.52
C LEU A 115 -15.18 -3.99 5.80
N GLU A 116 -16.44 -3.75 6.15
CA GLU A 116 -17.23 -2.64 5.64
C GLU A 116 -16.54 -1.30 5.88
N LYS A 117 -16.05 -1.10 7.10
CA LYS A 117 -15.26 0.07 7.49
C LYS A 117 -14.02 0.24 6.62
N ILE A 118 -13.22 -0.81 6.42
CA ILE A 118 -12.05 -0.76 5.52
C ILE A 118 -12.48 -0.40 4.10
N ASN A 119 -13.59 -0.97 3.61
CA ASN A 119 -14.08 -0.68 2.27
C ASN A 119 -14.44 0.79 2.06
N LEU A 120 -15.04 1.43 3.08
CA LEU A 120 -15.40 2.85 3.09
C LEU A 120 -14.18 3.78 3.21
N ASP A 121 -13.20 3.43 4.07
CA ASP A 121 -12.01 4.28 4.24
C ASP A 121 -11.10 4.25 3.03
N MET A 122 -11.00 3.07 2.42
CA MET A 122 -10.09 2.78 1.32
C MET A 122 -10.86 2.72 0.01
N GLU A 123 -11.74 3.68 -0.21
CA GLU A 123 -12.42 3.86 -1.49
C GLU A 123 -11.43 4.33 -2.55
N ILE A 124 -11.53 3.77 -3.75
CA ILE A 124 -10.57 3.99 -4.83
C ILE A 124 -11.02 5.14 -5.76
N GLU A 125 -12.22 5.69 -5.53
CA GLU A 125 -12.74 6.83 -6.28
C GLU A 125 -11.89 8.08 -6.01
N GLY A 126 -11.49 8.79 -7.07
CA GLY A 126 -10.68 10.01 -6.98
C GLY A 126 -9.15 9.81 -6.99
N VAL A 127 -8.66 8.57 -7.05
CA VAL A 127 -7.22 8.30 -7.31
C VAL A 127 -6.97 8.39 -8.82
N MET A 128 -6.87 9.61 -9.36
CA MET A 128 -6.50 9.91 -10.75
C MET A 128 -4.98 10.01 -10.94
#